data_AF-A0A7C7JH89-F1
#
_entry.id   AF-A0A7C7JH89-F1
#
_cell.length_a   1.000
_cell.length_b   1.000
_cell.length_c   1.000
_cell.angle_alpha   90.00
_cell.angle_beta   90.00
_cell.angle_gamma   90.00
#
_symmetry.space_group_name_H-M   'P 1'
#
loop_
_entity.id
_entity.type
_entity.pdbx_description
1 polymer ?
#
loop_
_entity_poly.entity_id
_entity_poly.type
_entity_poly.pdbx_seq_one_letter_code
_entity_poly.pdbx_strand_id
1 'polypeptide(L)'
;MKTPTCYFIAPLILSAILVGSCSRPIGDLPIHFGHDDLESSRSDKKLHIEFLGVGSFLISYQNDAVLTDPFLSNPSTFKVLFGRIKPNEKRIDQYLPNVGNVRMTIVGHTHYDHILDLPYISTKLRDDVLLCGNQTMVHTMAPAKPKQKLISMNQIAGSAFNLGQWVYSANNRVRVMAFLSEHPPHFGNIILFKNPIYKDLKHVPAKTRKWKCGQTLSYL
;
A
#
# COMPACT_ATOMS: atom_id res chain seq x y z
N MET A 1 10.84 63.90 12.00
CA MET A 1 11.92 63.03 11.47
C MET A 1 11.70 61.63 12.03
N LYS A 2 11.52 60.65 11.14
CA LYS A 2 11.29 59.24 11.47
C LYS A 2 12.64 58.53 11.62
N THR A 3 12.83 57.80 12.71
CA THR A 3 13.85 56.74 12.82
C THR A 3 13.13 55.43 13.16
N PRO A 4 13.42 54.32 12.46
CA PRO A 4 12.65 53.09 12.59
C PRO A 4 13.14 52.23 13.75
N THR A 5 12.17 51.62 14.42
CA THR A 5 12.30 50.57 15.42
C THR A 5 13.02 49.36 14.81
N CYS A 6 14.18 49.01 15.36
CA CYS A 6 14.90 47.79 15.01
C CYS A 6 14.26 46.62 15.78
N TYR A 7 13.35 45.89 15.12
CA TYR A 7 12.88 44.60 15.64
C TYR A 7 13.99 43.58 15.41
N PHE A 8 14.57 43.09 16.51
CA PHE A 8 15.39 41.89 16.52
C PHE A 8 14.56 40.72 15.98
N ILE A 9 14.82 40.34 14.73
CA ILE A 9 14.44 39.04 14.19
C ILE A 9 15.50 38.06 14.70
N ALA A 10 15.16 37.32 15.75
CA ALA A 10 15.90 36.16 16.23
C ALA A 10 14.85 35.11 16.65
N PRO A 11 15.14 33.82 16.44
CA PRO A 11 14.58 33.09 15.32
C PRO A 11 13.50 32.10 15.78
N LEU A 12 12.58 31.80 14.87
CA LEU A 12 11.58 30.74 14.98
C LEU A 12 12.28 29.37 14.84
N ILE A 13 13.23 29.10 15.73
CA ILE A 13 13.82 27.79 15.96
C ILE A 13 12.97 27.13 17.07
N LEU A 14 12.72 25.82 16.91
CA LEU A 14 12.36 24.90 17.99
C LEU A 14 10.89 24.73 18.42
N SER A 15 9.94 24.64 17.50
CA SER A 15 8.60 24.10 17.83
C SER A 15 8.15 22.90 17.00
N ALA A 16 9.00 22.38 16.11
CA ALA A 16 8.71 21.17 15.32
C ALA A 16 9.32 19.87 15.88
N ILE A 17 9.94 19.89 17.08
CA ILE A 17 10.63 18.73 17.68
C ILE A 17 9.85 18.10 18.84
N LEU A 18 8.72 18.70 19.27
CA LEU A 18 7.93 18.20 20.41
C LEU A 18 6.60 17.53 20.04
N VAL A 19 6.50 16.98 18.83
CA VAL A 19 5.57 15.85 18.59
C VAL A 19 6.42 14.59 18.54
N GLY A 20 6.97 14.23 19.71
CA GLY A 20 7.43 12.89 19.99
C GLY A 20 6.24 11.96 19.92
N SER A 21 5.83 11.63 18.69
CA SER A 21 4.84 10.60 18.41
C SER A 21 5.26 9.33 19.13
N CYS A 22 4.29 8.66 19.74
CA CYS A 22 4.42 7.44 20.54
C CYS A 22 4.87 6.21 19.73
N SER A 23 5.91 6.34 18.90
CA SER A 23 6.48 5.27 18.10
C SER A 23 7.95 5.10 18.46
N ARG A 24 8.21 4.71 19.71
CA ARG A 24 9.44 3.97 20.00
C ARG A 24 9.38 2.65 19.22
N PRO A 25 10.47 2.21 18.59
CA PRO A 25 10.52 0.84 18.08
C PRO A 25 10.23 -0.09 19.26
N ILE A 26 9.19 -0.92 19.11
CA ILE A 26 8.85 -1.96 20.08
C ILE A 26 10.02 -2.95 20.05
N GLY A 27 10.92 -2.84 21.02
CA GLY A 27 12.11 -3.70 21.14
C GLY A 27 11.95 -4.82 22.17
N ASP A 28 10.96 -4.71 23.05
CA ASP A 28 10.85 -5.55 24.25
C ASP A 28 9.82 -6.69 24.11
N LEU A 29 9.03 -6.69 23.03
CA LEU A 29 8.15 -7.83 22.76
C LEU A 29 8.94 -8.90 22.01
N PRO A 30 8.85 -10.17 22.42
CA PRO A 30 9.42 -11.26 21.63
C PRO A 30 8.79 -11.24 20.24
N ILE A 31 9.63 -11.09 19.22
CA ILE A 31 9.19 -11.25 17.84
C ILE A 31 9.00 -12.75 17.64
N HIS A 32 7.74 -13.18 17.56
CA HIS A 32 7.41 -14.54 17.19
C HIS A 32 7.75 -14.72 15.70
N PHE A 33 8.90 -15.36 15.44
CA PHE A 33 9.33 -15.75 14.11
C PHE A 33 8.67 -17.07 13.77
N GLY A 34 7.47 -16.99 13.22
CA GLY A 34 6.77 -18.17 12.74
C GLY A 34 5.29 -17.90 12.63
N HIS A 35 4.70 -18.40 11.54
CA HIS A 35 3.46 -19.12 11.72
C HIS A 35 3.80 -20.35 12.56
N ASP A 36 3.97 -20.19 13.88
CA ASP A 36 3.52 -21.26 14.74
C ASP A 36 2.06 -21.36 14.34
N ASP A 37 1.74 -22.37 13.54
CA ASP A 37 0.38 -22.65 13.15
C ASP A 37 -0.35 -22.70 14.48
N LEU A 38 -1.08 -21.63 14.79
CA LEU A 38 -2.28 -21.77 15.58
C LEU A 38 -3.13 -22.66 14.68
N GLU A 39 -2.88 -23.98 14.77
CA GLU A 39 -3.78 -25.07 14.46
C GLU A 39 -5.00 -24.95 15.39
N SER A 40 -5.54 -23.75 15.59
CA SER A 40 -6.97 -23.55 15.49
C SER A 40 -7.33 -24.20 14.16
N SER A 41 -7.69 -25.49 14.23
CA SER A 41 -8.26 -26.28 13.15
C SER A 41 -8.88 -25.32 12.14
N ARG A 42 -8.24 -25.14 10.97
CA ARG A 42 -8.82 -24.34 9.89
C ARG A 42 -10.11 -25.04 9.52
N SER A 43 -11.16 -24.71 10.26
CA SER A 43 -12.50 -25.06 9.89
C SER A 43 -12.69 -24.40 8.54
N ASP A 44 -12.99 -25.19 7.53
CA ASP A 44 -13.23 -24.74 6.15
C ASP A 44 -14.41 -23.76 6.02
N LYS A 45 -14.89 -23.15 7.10
CA LYS A 45 -16.01 -22.20 7.11
C LYS A 45 -15.74 -20.96 7.97
N LYS A 46 -14.48 -20.69 8.35
CA LYS A 46 -14.11 -19.48 9.08
C LYS A 46 -13.39 -18.48 8.19
N LEU A 47 -13.66 -17.19 8.43
CA LEU A 47 -12.90 -16.08 7.86
C LEU A 47 -11.65 -15.87 8.73
N HIS A 48 -10.50 -15.80 8.09
CA HIS A 48 -9.22 -15.47 8.72
C HIS A 48 -8.73 -14.13 8.19
N ILE A 49 -8.34 -13.24 9.09
CA ILE A 49 -7.79 -11.93 8.76
C ILE A 49 -6.44 -11.83 9.46
N GLU A 50 -5.38 -11.73 8.67
CA GLU A 50 -4.03 -11.57 9.16
C GLU A 50 -3.52 -10.17 8.81
N PHE A 51 -3.10 -9.41 9.82
CA PHE A 51 -2.54 -8.08 9.64
C PHE A 51 -1.02 -8.15 9.45
N LEU A 52 -0.53 -7.70 8.30
CA LEU A 52 0.88 -7.76 7.91
C LEU A 52 1.61 -6.42 8.09
N GLY A 53 0.87 -5.36 8.47
CA GLY A 53 1.39 -4.03 8.73
C GLY A 53 0.82 -2.95 7.80
N VAL A 54 0.72 -1.71 8.31
CA VAL A 54 0.19 -0.54 7.61
C VAL A 54 -1.21 -0.77 7.04
N GLY A 55 -1.37 -0.93 5.72
CA GLY A 55 -2.64 -1.25 5.06
C GLY A 55 -2.75 -2.70 4.60
N SER A 56 -1.74 -3.53 4.95
CA SER A 56 -1.64 -4.88 4.41
C SER A 56 -2.34 -5.92 5.27
N PHE A 57 -3.30 -6.59 4.66
CA PHE A 57 -4.04 -7.71 5.23
C PHE A 57 -4.03 -8.88 4.26
N LEU A 58 -3.88 -10.09 4.80
CA LEU A 58 -4.25 -11.33 4.12
C LEU A 58 -5.60 -11.79 4.67
N ILE A 59 -6.64 -11.63 3.85
CA ILE A 59 -8.01 -12.02 4.19
C ILE A 59 -8.29 -13.33 3.47
N SER A 60 -8.49 -14.42 4.22
CA SER A 60 -8.68 -15.75 3.65
C SER A 60 -9.94 -16.43 4.16
N TYR A 61 -10.60 -17.16 3.26
CA TYR A 61 -11.75 -18.00 3.54
C TYR A 61 -11.61 -19.28 2.73
N GLN A 62 -11.63 -20.43 3.39
CA GLN A 62 -11.32 -21.72 2.75
C GLN A 62 -9.96 -21.68 2.02
N ASN A 63 -9.97 -21.95 0.71
CA ASN A 63 -8.79 -22.03 -0.14
C ASN A 63 -8.65 -20.81 -1.07
N ASP A 64 -9.23 -19.68 -0.68
CA ASP A 64 -9.13 -18.42 -1.41
C ASP A 64 -8.75 -17.28 -0.47
N ALA A 65 -7.94 -16.34 -0.98
CA ALA A 65 -7.55 -15.16 -0.24
C ALA A 65 -7.48 -13.89 -1.09
N VAL A 66 -7.63 -12.75 -0.42
CA VAL A 66 -7.36 -11.41 -0.95
C VAL A 66 -6.21 -10.81 -0.15
N LEU A 67 -5.21 -10.28 -0.85
CA LEU A 67 -4.10 -9.52 -0.27
C LEU A 67 -4.35 -8.03 -0.49
N THR A 68 -4.29 -7.22 0.56
CA THR A 68 -4.46 -5.76 0.45
C THR A 68 -3.11 -5.06 0.57
N ASP A 69 -2.93 -3.96 -0.19
CA ASP A 69 -1.84 -2.98 -0.07
C ASP A 69 -0.50 -3.57 0.44
N PRO A 70 0.11 -4.52 -0.30
CA PRO A 70 1.21 -5.29 0.24
C PRO A 70 2.46 -4.44 0.45
N PHE A 71 2.82 -4.26 1.73
CA PHE A 71 3.92 -3.41 2.18
C PHE A 71 4.55 -3.93 3.48
N LEU A 72 5.60 -4.72 3.35
CA LEU A 72 6.37 -5.32 4.45
C LEU A 72 7.74 -4.65 4.62
N SER A 73 8.28 -4.02 3.58
CA SER A 73 9.62 -3.43 3.57
C SER A 73 9.80 -2.33 4.60
N ASN A 74 8.77 -1.53 4.83
CA ASN A 74 8.72 -0.44 5.82
C ASN A 74 10.07 0.32 5.98
N PRO A 75 10.55 1.02 4.93
CA PRO A 75 11.79 1.77 5.00
C PRO A 75 11.71 2.91 6.04
N SER A 76 12.84 3.19 6.71
CA SER A 76 12.88 4.26 7.71
C SER A 76 12.53 5.63 7.14
N THR A 77 11.96 6.49 7.98
CA THR A 77 11.56 7.86 7.61
C THR A 77 12.68 8.66 6.96
N PHE A 78 13.92 8.53 7.46
CA PHE A 78 15.09 9.19 6.86
C PHE A 78 15.32 8.75 5.41
N LYS A 79 15.20 7.45 5.12
CA LYS A 79 15.35 6.89 3.78
C LYS A 79 14.20 7.30 2.86
N VAL A 80 12.98 7.41 3.39
CA VAL A 80 11.81 7.90 2.67
C VAL A 80 11.97 9.39 2.30
N LEU A 81 12.49 10.22 3.19
CA LEU A 81 12.65 11.66 2.96
C LEU A 81 13.84 12.00 2.06
N PHE A 82 15.01 11.43 2.32
CA PHE A 82 16.27 11.86 1.71
C PHE A 82 16.90 10.80 0.79
N GLY A 83 16.45 9.55 0.89
CA GLY A 83 17.11 8.41 0.26
C GLY A 83 16.45 7.90 -1.01
N ARG A 84 16.91 6.71 -1.41
CA ARG A 84 16.25 5.86 -2.40
C ARG A 84 15.60 4.69 -1.69
N ILE A 85 14.34 4.41 -2.02
CA ILE A 85 13.58 3.28 -1.49
C ILE A 85 13.45 2.20 -2.56
N LYS A 86 13.44 0.94 -2.12
CA LYS A 86 13.22 -0.26 -2.92
C LYS A 86 12.66 -1.35 -1.99
N PRO A 87 12.00 -2.39 -2.54
CA PRO A 87 11.68 -3.59 -1.79
C PRO A 87 12.88 -4.10 -1.00
N ASN A 88 12.66 -4.45 0.26
CA ASN A 88 13.58 -5.22 1.07
C ASN A 88 13.19 -6.69 0.93
N GLU A 89 13.69 -7.32 -0.13
CA GLU A 89 13.37 -8.70 -0.51
C GLU A 89 13.57 -9.68 0.65
N LYS A 90 14.66 -9.55 1.42
CA LYS A 90 14.90 -10.39 2.61
C LYS A 90 13.79 -10.28 3.65
N ARG A 91 13.28 -9.07 3.90
CA ARG A 91 12.19 -8.83 4.84
C ARG A 91 10.88 -9.38 4.28
N ILE A 92 10.63 -9.20 2.98
CA ILE A 92 9.45 -9.77 2.33
C ILE A 92 9.49 -11.30 2.41
N ASP A 93 10.61 -11.93 2.08
CA ASP A 93 10.78 -13.39 2.13
C ASP A 93 10.58 -13.95 3.54
N GLN A 94 10.98 -13.19 4.56
CA GLN A 94 10.89 -13.59 5.95
C GLN A 94 9.47 -13.51 6.52
N TYR A 95 8.68 -12.51 6.10
CA TYR A 95 7.40 -12.19 6.76
C TYR A 95 6.18 -12.28 5.85
N LEU A 96 6.34 -12.49 4.54
CA LEU A 96 5.20 -12.72 3.66
C LEU A 96 4.66 -14.12 3.92
N PRO A 97 3.38 -14.27 4.33
CA PRO A 97 2.75 -15.57 4.52
C PRO A 97 2.67 -16.34 3.18
N ASN A 98 2.25 -17.61 3.24
CA ASN A 98 1.98 -18.37 2.02
C ASN A 98 0.86 -17.70 1.21
N VAL A 99 1.20 -17.18 0.03
CA VAL A 99 0.28 -16.48 -0.89
C VAL A 99 -0.30 -17.40 -1.99
N GLY A 100 -0.12 -18.72 -1.87
CA GLY A 100 -0.56 -19.69 -2.89
C GLY A 100 -2.07 -19.72 -3.11
N ASN A 101 -2.87 -19.41 -2.10
CA ASN A 101 -4.33 -19.32 -2.18
C ASN A 101 -4.85 -17.91 -2.56
N VAL A 102 -3.96 -16.93 -2.75
CA VAL A 102 -4.38 -15.58 -3.17
C VAL A 102 -5.01 -15.65 -4.56
N ARG A 103 -6.14 -14.96 -4.71
CA ARG A 103 -6.90 -14.80 -5.96
C ARG A 103 -6.87 -13.38 -6.48
N MET A 104 -6.79 -12.40 -5.57
CA MET A 104 -6.71 -10.99 -5.91
C MET A 104 -5.75 -10.27 -4.96
N THR A 105 -5.02 -9.30 -5.50
CA THR A 105 -4.39 -8.26 -4.71
C THR A 105 -5.10 -6.94 -5.01
N ILE A 106 -5.55 -6.23 -3.98
CA ILE A 106 -6.20 -4.92 -4.12
C ILE A 106 -5.32 -3.82 -3.55
N VAL A 107 -5.23 -2.70 -4.26
CA VAL A 107 -4.41 -1.55 -3.88
C VAL A 107 -5.28 -0.29 -3.79
N GLY A 108 -5.42 0.27 -2.60
CA GLY A 108 -6.24 1.45 -2.33
C GLY A 108 -5.75 2.68 -3.08
N HIS A 109 -4.43 2.90 -3.11
CA HIS A 109 -3.79 3.94 -3.92
C HIS A 109 -2.28 3.65 -4.08
N THR A 110 -1.59 4.42 -4.94
CA THR A 110 -0.23 4.07 -5.44
C THR A 110 0.90 4.82 -4.74
N HIS A 111 0.69 5.27 -3.51
CA HIS A 111 1.81 5.71 -2.67
C HIS A 111 2.71 4.53 -2.28
N TYR A 112 3.96 4.84 -1.94
CA TYR A 112 4.99 3.83 -1.72
C TYR A 112 4.63 2.86 -0.59
N ASP A 113 3.97 3.35 0.45
CA ASP A 113 3.52 2.60 1.62
C ASP A 113 2.34 1.65 1.36
N HIS A 114 1.83 1.62 0.13
CA HIS A 114 0.79 0.68 -0.31
C HIS A 114 1.27 -0.29 -1.40
N ILE A 115 2.28 0.08 -2.19
CA ILE A 115 2.64 -0.64 -3.43
C ILE A 115 4.15 -0.89 -3.61
N LEU A 116 5.03 -0.35 -2.75
CA LEU A 116 6.48 -0.47 -2.93
C LEU A 116 6.92 -1.91 -3.17
N ASP A 117 6.30 -2.86 -2.47
CA ASP A 117 6.69 -4.26 -2.48
C ASP A 117 5.97 -5.10 -3.53
N LEU A 118 4.86 -4.60 -4.07
CA LEU A 118 4.07 -5.32 -5.06
C LEU A 118 4.88 -5.77 -6.28
N PRO A 119 5.82 -4.99 -6.86
CA PRO A 119 6.70 -5.46 -7.93
C PRO A 119 7.47 -6.74 -7.61
N TYR A 120 7.93 -6.91 -6.35
CA TYR A 120 8.66 -8.10 -5.94
C TYR A 120 7.68 -9.22 -5.55
N ILE A 121 6.62 -8.89 -4.80
CA ILE A 121 5.60 -9.85 -4.37
C ILE A 121 4.88 -10.48 -5.56
N SER A 122 4.70 -9.76 -6.67
CA SER A 122 4.11 -10.33 -7.90
C SER A 122 4.90 -11.50 -8.48
N THR A 123 6.20 -11.61 -8.18
CA THR A 123 7.02 -12.77 -8.59
C THR A 123 6.73 -14.04 -7.78
N LYS A 124 6.08 -13.90 -6.62
CA LYS A 124 5.70 -14.97 -5.71
C LYS A 124 4.23 -15.38 -5.85
N LEU A 125 3.42 -14.53 -6.50
CA LEU A 125 2.02 -14.79 -6.78
C LEU A 125 1.86 -15.72 -7.99
N ARG A 126 0.75 -16.47 -8.02
CA ARG A 126 0.36 -17.25 -9.21
C ARG A 126 -0.01 -16.32 -10.37
N ASP A 127 0.09 -16.81 -11.60
CA ASP A 127 -0.14 -16.01 -12.81
C ASP A 127 -1.63 -15.64 -13.00
N ASP A 128 -2.56 -16.42 -12.43
CA ASP A 128 -4.01 -16.20 -12.48
C ASP A 128 -4.54 -15.19 -11.45
N VAL A 129 -3.66 -14.66 -10.58
CA VAL A 129 -4.03 -13.61 -9.62
C VAL A 129 -4.31 -12.32 -10.36
N LEU A 130 -5.39 -11.61 -9.97
CA LEU A 130 -5.66 -10.27 -10.46
C LEU A 130 -4.98 -9.23 -9.55
N LEU A 131 -4.24 -8.29 -10.13
CA LEU A 131 -3.73 -7.12 -9.41
C LEU A 131 -4.63 -5.93 -9.74
N CYS A 132 -5.48 -5.56 -8.78
CA CYS A 132 -6.51 -4.55 -8.91
C CYS A 132 -6.08 -3.27 -8.18
N GLY A 133 -6.14 -2.14 -8.86
CA GLY A 133 -5.82 -0.85 -8.29
C GLY A 133 -6.21 0.28 -9.22
N ASN A 134 -5.72 1.47 -8.97
CA ASN A 134 -5.98 2.59 -9.87
C ASN A 134 -5.09 2.53 -11.13
N GLN A 135 -5.36 3.39 -12.11
CA GLN A 135 -4.55 3.50 -13.33
C GLN A 135 -3.07 3.81 -13.05
N THR A 136 -2.78 4.57 -11.99
CA THR A 136 -1.40 4.91 -11.60
C THR A 136 -0.64 3.66 -11.16
N MET A 137 -1.30 2.72 -10.47
CA MET A 137 -0.75 1.40 -10.13
C MET A 137 -0.33 0.67 -11.40
N VAL A 138 -1.21 0.58 -12.41
CA VAL A 138 -0.94 -0.14 -13.66
C VAL A 138 0.34 0.37 -14.33
N HIS A 139 0.44 1.68 -14.53
CA HIS A 139 1.60 2.28 -15.20
C HIS A 139 2.87 2.27 -14.35
N THR A 140 2.73 2.25 -13.02
CA THR A 140 3.87 2.13 -12.08
C THR A 140 4.42 0.70 -12.05
N MET A 141 3.55 -0.30 -12.20
CA MET A 141 3.87 -1.73 -12.21
C MET A 141 4.41 -2.21 -13.56
N ALA A 142 4.06 -1.55 -14.67
CA ALA A 142 4.49 -1.91 -16.02
C ALA A 142 5.99 -2.30 -16.17
N PRO A 143 6.98 -1.54 -15.64
CA PRO A 143 8.39 -1.91 -15.76
C PRO A 143 8.77 -3.19 -15.01
N ALA A 144 7.98 -3.63 -14.03
CA ALA A 144 8.18 -4.89 -13.32
C ALA A 144 7.72 -6.11 -14.13
N LYS A 145 6.93 -5.90 -15.20
CA LYS A 145 6.40 -6.95 -16.08
C LYS A 145 5.76 -8.12 -15.31
N PRO A 146 4.82 -7.86 -14.39
CA PRO A 146 4.13 -8.93 -13.70
C PRO A 146 3.43 -9.83 -14.71
N LYS A 147 3.41 -11.14 -14.44
CA LYS A 147 2.67 -12.11 -15.25
C LYS A 147 1.16 -11.98 -15.05
N GLN A 148 0.78 -11.47 -13.88
CA GLN A 148 -0.60 -11.24 -13.47
C GLN A 148 -1.26 -10.16 -14.32
N LYS A 149 -2.57 -10.29 -14.50
CA LYS A 149 -3.37 -9.26 -15.16
C LYS A 149 -3.50 -8.04 -14.24
N LEU A 150 -3.06 -6.88 -14.73
CA LEU A 150 -3.26 -5.59 -14.09
C LEU A 150 -4.65 -5.04 -14.45
N ILE A 151 -5.46 -4.73 -13.43
CA ILE A 151 -6.81 -4.17 -13.60
C ILE A 151 -6.83 -2.74 -13.06
N SER A 152 -7.08 -1.78 -13.96
CA SER A 152 -7.39 -0.40 -13.57
C SER A 152 -8.86 -0.30 -13.18
N MET A 153 -9.13 0.00 -11.93
CA MET A 153 -10.49 0.13 -11.40
C MET A 153 -11.11 1.51 -11.69
N ASN A 154 -10.35 2.49 -12.18
CA ASN A 154 -10.79 3.89 -12.33
C ASN A 154 -12.12 4.06 -13.07
N GLN A 155 -12.35 3.29 -14.14
CA GLN A 155 -13.52 3.44 -15.00
C GLN A 155 -14.72 2.59 -14.53
N ILE A 156 -14.47 1.64 -13.64
CA ILE A 156 -15.47 0.68 -13.16
C ILE A 156 -15.79 0.84 -11.67
N ALA A 157 -15.10 1.77 -11.00
CA ALA A 157 -15.35 2.09 -9.60
C ALA A 157 -16.70 2.80 -9.46
N GLY A 158 -17.43 2.44 -8.41
CA GLY A 158 -18.64 3.14 -8.00
C GLY A 158 -18.34 4.50 -7.41
N SER A 159 -19.39 5.27 -7.14
CA SER A 159 -19.33 6.55 -6.44
C SER A 159 -20.46 6.62 -5.42
N ALA A 160 -20.61 7.78 -4.77
CA ALA A 160 -21.76 8.03 -3.90
C ALA A 160 -23.13 7.89 -4.60
N PHE A 161 -23.16 7.97 -5.94
CA PHE A 161 -24.40 8.00 -6.72
C PHE A 161 -24.58 6.81 -7.65
N ASN A 162 -23.50 6.07 -7.94
CA ASN A 162 -23.53 4.98 -8.92
C ASN A 162 -22.84 3.75 -8.34
N LEU A 163 -23.44 2.58 -8.52
CA LEU A 163 -22.79 1.31 -8.22
C LEU A 163 -21.59 1.09 -9.13
N GLY A 164 -20.52 0.52 -8.57
CA GLY A 164 -19.38 0.05 -9.35
C GLY A 164 -19.69 -1.26 -10.06
N GLN A 165 -18.70 -1.78 -10.76
CA GLN A 165 -18.77 -3.11 -11.37
C GLN A 165 -17.99 -4.12 -10.54
N TRP A 166 -18.53 -5.33 -10.42
CA TRP A 166 -17.84 -6.45 -9.80
C TRP A 166 -16.75 -6.99 -10.71
N VAL A 167 -15.55 -7.17 -10.17
CA VAL A 167 -14.46 -7.94 -10.78
C VAL A 167 -14.38 -9.28 -10.06
N TYR A 168 -14.39 -10.38 -10.79
CA TYR A 168 -14.36 -11.75 -10.26
C TYR A 168 -13.00 -12.40 -10.47
N SER A 169 -12.59 -13.26 -9.54
CA SER A 169 -11.39 -14.09 -9.65
C SER A 169 -11.59 -15.14 -10.73
N ALA A 170 -10.50 -15.75 -11.22
CA ALA A 170 -10.55 -16.77 -12.26
C ALA A 170 -11.50 -17.95 -11.93
N ASN A 171 -11.65 -18.29 -10.65
CA ASN A 171 -12.55 -19.35 -10.18
C ASN A 171 -13.94 -18.85 -9.72
N ASN A 172 -14.24 -17.55 -9.87
CA ASN A 172 -15.48 -16.89 -9.43
C ASN A 172 -15.80 -17.01 -7.93
N ARG A 173 -14.83 -17.38 -7.10
CA ARG A 173 -15.03 -17.54 -5.64
C ARG A 173 -14.73 -16.26 -4.84
N VAL A 174 -14.00 -15.32 -5.45
CA VAL A 174 -13.72 -14.00 -4.90
C VAL A 174 -14.20 -12.95 -5.89
N ARG A 175 -14.82 -11.89 -5.38
CA ARG A 175 -15.12 -10.69 -6.18
C ARG A 175 -14.84 -9.45 -5.36
N VAL A 176 -14.47 -8.38 -6.04
CA VAL A 176 -14.28 -7.06 -5.44
C VAL A 176 -14.97 -6.00 -6.29
N MET A 177 -15.50 -4.97 -5.63
CA MET A 177 -16.00 -3.76 -6.27
C MET A 177 -15.27 -2.56 -5.68
N ALA A 178 -14.65 -1.75 -6.54
CA ALA A 178 -14.02 -0.52 -6.10
C ALA A 178 -15.04 0.62 -6.00
N PHE A 179 -14.79 1.58 -5.11
CA PHE A 179 -15.50 2.85 -5.02
C PHE A 179 -14.49 4.01 -4.98
N LEU A 180 -14.82 5.11 -5.66
CA LEU A 180 -14.06 6.35 -5.58
C LEU A 180 -14.00 6.80 -4.11
N SER A 181 -12.79 7.07 -3.64
CA SER A 181 -12.50 7.52 -2.28
C SER A 181 -11.49 8.66 -2.29
N GLU A 182 -11.18 9.20 -1.11
CA GLU A 182 -10.22 10.27 -0.91
C GLU A 182 -9.07 9.83 0.01
N HIS A 183 -7.90 10.42 -0.22
CA HIS A 183 -6.74 10.22 0.63
C HIS A 183 -6.77 11.20 1.82
N PRO A 184 -6.54 10.78 3.08
CA PRO A 184 -6.44 11.70 4.21
C PRO A 184 -5.25 12.67 4.05
N PRO A 185 -5.35 13.96 4.37
CA PRO A 185 -4.23 14.87 4.16
C PRO A 185 -3.01 14.46 5.00
N HIS A 186 -1.81 14.64 4.45
CA HIS A 186 -0.56 14.33 5.15
C HIS A 186 -0.19 15.42 6.16
N PHE A 187 -0.39 16.69 5.78
CA PHE A 187 -0.11 17.86 6.61
C PHE A 187 -1.16 18.94 6.35
N GLY A 188 -1.89 19.36 7.39
CA GLY A 188 -3.00 20.30 7.22
C GLY A 188 -4.00 19.79 6.19
N ASN A 189 -4.13 20.49 5.06
CA ASN A 189 -5.01 20.12 3.93
C ASN A 189 -4.22 19.61 2.68
N ILE A 190 -2.95 19.24 2.84
CA ILE A 190 -2.06 18.88 1.72
C ILE A 190 -1.94 17.37 1.58
N ILE A 191 -2.24 16.85 0.39
CA ILE A 191 -1.96 15.47 -0.02
C ILE A 191 -0.70 15.46 -0.88
N LEU A 192 0.35 14.81 -0.38
CA LEU A 192 1.62 14.72 -1.11
C LEU A 192 1.49 13.79 -2.32
N PHE A 193 2.21 14.12 -3.40
CA PHE A 193 2.34 13.27 -4.60
C PHE A 193 1.01 12.81 -5.21
N LYS A 194 -0.05 13.61 -5.10
CA LYS A 194 -1.41 13.29 -5.56
C LYS A 194 -1.53 12.91 -7.04
N ASN A 195 -0.79 13.62 -7.91
CA ASN A 195 -0.99 13.57 -9.37
C ASN A 195 -0.89 12.16 -9.96
N PRO A 196 -1.86 11.70 -10.76
CA PRO A 196 -1.83 10.39 -11.39
C PRO A 196 -0.73 10.23 -12.46
N ILE A 197 -0.44 8.97 -12.80
CA ILE A 197 0.41 8.58 -13.94
C ILE A 197 -0.50 7.96 -15.00
N TYR A 198 -0.31 8.38 -16.26
CA TYR A 198 -1.12 7.95 -17.41
C TYR A 198 -0.34 7.17 -18.49
N LYS A 199 0.96 6.96 -18.29
CA LYS A 199 1.84 6.24 -19.20
C LYS A 199 2.83 5.39 -18.42
N ASP A 200 3.16 4.23 -18.96
CA ASP A 200 4.06 3.28 -18.34
C ASP A 200 5.39 3.93 -17.98
N LEU A 201 5.83 3.68 -16.75
CA LEU A 201 7.15 4.09 -16.30
C LEU A 201 8.22 3.22 -16.97
N LYS A 202 9.38 3.81 -17.24
CA LYS A 202 10.54 3.07 -17.77
C LYS A 202 11.21 2.19 -16.72
N HIS A 203 11.10 2.57 -15.44
CA HIS A 203 11.73 1.88 -14.31
C HIS A 203 10.84 1.96 -13.08
N VAL A 204 10.91 0.94 -12.22
CA VAL A 204 10.28 0.97 -10.90
C VAL A 204 10.81 2.18 -10.11
N PRO A 205 9.95 2.99 -9.47
CA PRO A 205 10.39 4.21 -8.82
C PRO A 205 11.34 3.97 -7.65
N ALA A 206 12.47 4.67 -7.63
CA ALA A 206 13.43 4.59 -6.53
C ALA A 206 13.33 5.74 -5.52
N LYS A 207 12.50 6.76 -5.78
CA LYS A 207 12.33 7.93 -4.90
C LYS A 207 10.87 8.06 -4.51
N THR A 208 10.60 8.32 -3.23
CA THR A 208 9.24 8.46 -2.65
C THR A 208 8.31 9.32 -3.50
N ARG A 209 8.75 10.51 -3.90
CA ARG A 209 7.95 11.45 -4.71
C ARG A 209 7.47 10.94 -6.09
N LYS A 210 8.04 9.84 -6.57
CA LYS A 210 7.72 9.21 -7.84
C LYS A 210 6.66 8.11 -7.69
N TRP A 211 6.41 7.64 -6.47
CA TRP A 211 5.23 6.85 -6.12
C TRP A 211 4.06 7.81 -5.97
N LYS A 212 3.28 7.92 -7.03
CA LYS A 212 2.16 8.86 -7.12
C LYS A 212 0.90 8.23 -6.57
N CYS A 213 0.07 8.99 -5.87
CA CYS A 213 -1.18 8.50 -5.30
C CYS A 213 -2.12 7.96 -6.39
N GLY A 214 -2.43 8.79 -7.38
CA GLY A 214 -3.52 8.54 -8.32
C GLY A 214 -4.90 8.67 -7.64
N GLN A 215 -5.92 8.09 -8.27
CA GLN A 215 -7.26 8.01 -7.69
C GLN A 215 -7.25 7.07 -6.49
N THR A 216 -7.68 7.54 -5.32
CA THR A 216 -7.86 6.68 -4.14
C THR A 216 -9.14 5.87 -4.29
N LEU A 217 -9.05 4.60 -3.92
CA LEU A 217 -10.12 3.62 -4.03
C LEU A 217 -10.37 3.02 -2.65
N SER A 218 -11.64 2.73 -2.38
CA SER A 218 -12.05 1.77 -1.34
C SER A 218 -12.64 0.54 -2.03
N TYR A 219 -12.76 -0.56 -1.29
CA TYR A 219 -13.21 -1.84 -1.84
C TYR A 219 -14.31 -2.45 -1.00
N LEU A 220 -15.27 -3.07 -1.69
CA LEU A 220 -16.28 -3.98 -1.17
C LEU A 220 -16.00 -5.40 -1.67
#